data_AF-A0A7C7ZLU2-F1
#
_entry.id   AF-A0A7C7ZLU2-F1
#
_cell.length_a   1.000
_cell.length_b   1.000
_cell.length_c   1.000
_cell.angle_alpha   90.00
_cell.angle_beta   90.00
_cell.angle_gamma   90.00
#
_symmetry.space_group_name_H-M   'P 1'
#
loop_
_entity.id
_entity.type
_entity.pdbx_description
1 polymer ?
#
loop_
_entity_poly.entity_id
_entity_poly.type
_entity_poly.pdbx_seq_one_letter_code
_entity_poly.pdbx_strand_id
1 'polypeptide(L)' 'SHYFDAFAEKHADEKIIDIVQKTWGKMSDNGHTAALKINFSANQQLLINKALS' A
#
# COMPACT_ATOMS: atom_id res chain seq x y z
N SER A 1 -4.51 -4.57 -12.15
CA SER A 1 -3.38 -4.39 -11.23
C SER A 1 -2.78 -5.74 -10.84
N HIS A 2 -1.99 -6.38 -11.69
CA HIS A 2 -1.60 -7.78 -11.48
C HIS A 2 -0.43 -8.01 -10.50
N TYR A 3 0.38 -7.00 -10.20
CA TYR A 3 1.61 -7.19 -9.41
C TYR A 3 1.40 -7.09 -7.90
N PHE A 4 0.55 -6.18 -7.45
CA PHE A 4 0.29 -6.00 -6.02
C PHE A 4 -0.54 -7.15 -5.43
N ASP A 5 -1.58 -7.61 -6.14
CA ASP A 5 -2.43 -8.70 -5.66
C ASP A 5 -1.64 -10.02 -5.53
N ALA A 6 -0.83 -10.36 -6.53
CA ALA A 6 0.03 -11.55 -6.48
C ALA A 6 1.14 -11.47 -5.42
N PHE A 7 1.60 -10.26 -5.08
CA PHE A 7 2.53 -10.04 -3.98
C PHE A 7 1.83 -10.19 -2.63
N ALA A 8 0.61 -9.65 -2.51
CA ALA A 8 -0.18 -9.71 -1.29
C ALA A 8 -0.60 -11.13 -0.92
N GLU A 9 -0.93 -11.97 -1.90
CA GLU A 9 -1.27 -13.38 -1.65
C GLU A 9 -0.09 -14.23 -1.17
N LYS A 10 1.16 -13.81 -1.43
CA LYS A 10 2.38 -14.58 -1.11
C LYS A 10 3.07 -14.13 0.17
N HIS A 11 2.64 -13.02 0.77
CA HIS A 11 3.29 -12.43 1.92
C HIS A 11 2.26 -12.11 3.00
N ALA A 12 2.60 -12.36 4.26
CA ALA A 12 1.71 -12.02 5.38
C ALA A 12 1.38 -10.52 5.37
N ASP A 13 0.15 -10.16 5.76
CA ASP A 13 -0.35 -8.78 5.86
C ASP A 13 0.66 -7.84 6.53
N GLU A 14 1.30 -8.29 7.61
CA GLU A 14 2.32 -7.55 8.36
C GLU A 14 3.50 -7.12 7.48
N LYS A 15 3.94 -8.00 6.58
CA LYS A 15 5.05 -7.71 5.67
C LYS A 15 4.66 -6.67 4.62
N ILE A 16 3.42 -6.71 4.14
CA ILE A 16 2.91 -5.74 3.17
C ILE A 16 2.77 -4.39 3.85
N ILE A 17 2.20 -4.36 5.06
CA ILE A 17 2.06 -3.15 5.87
C ILE A 17 3.42 -2.49 6.10
N ASP A 18 4.45 -3.24 6.50
CA ASP A 18 5.82 -2.75 6.68
C ASP A 18 6.39 -2.10 5.40
N ILE A 19 6.14 -2.72 4.24
CA ILE A 19 6.57 -2.18 2.94
C ILE A 19 5.83 -0.89 2.60
N VAL A 20 4.52 -0.84 2.82
CA VAL A 20 3.70 0.35 2.57
C VAL A 20 4.17 1.52 3.44
N GLN A 21 4.38 1.28 4.74
CA GLN A 21 4.89 2.31 5.67
C GLN A 21 6.26 2.85 5.25
N LYS A 22 7.21 1.96 4.91
CA LYS A 22 8.55 2.35 4.46
C LYS A 22 8.52 3.12 3.14
N THR A 23 7.60 2.77 2.24
CA THR A 23 7.41 3.47 0.97
C THR A 23 6.81 4.84 1.22
N TRP A 24 5.79 4.92 2.06
CA TRP A 24 5.13 6.17 2.43
C TRP A 24 6.11 7.14 3.10
N GLY A 25 6.96 6.69 4.02
CA GLY A 25 7.96 7.54 4.67
C GLY A 25 9.05 8.09 3.74
N LYS A 26 9.24 7.51 2.55
CA LYS A 26 10.19 8.00 1.52
C LYS A 26 9.53 8.91 0.49
N MET A 27 8.20 8.92 0.43
CA MET A 27 7.45 9.75 -0.51
C MET A 27 7.38 11.19 -0.01
N SER A 28 7.43 12.13 -0.96
CA SER A 28 7.08 13.53 -0.72
C SER A 28 5.56 13.72 -0.71
N ASP A 29 5.09 14.88 -0.25
CA ASP A 29 3.65 15.21 -0.20
C ASP A 29 2.95 15.07 -1.56
N ASN A 30 3.65 15.39 -2.65
CA ASN A 30 3.16 15.17 -4.02
C ASN A 30 3.01 13.69 -4.35
N GLY A 31 3.94 12.86 -3.86
CA GLY A 31 3.89 11.40 -3.97
C GLY A 31 2.71 10.80 -3.20
N HIS A 32 2.47 11.26 -1.98
CA HIS A 32 1.29 10.87 -1.19
C HIS A 32 -0.01 11.26 -1.92
N THR A 33 -0.08 12.50 -2.42
CA THR A 33 -1.26 12.99 -3.16
C THR A 33 -1.51 12.19 -4.44
N ALA A 34 -0.45 11.79 -5.15
CA ALA A 34 -0.58 10.93 -6.32
C ALA A 34 -1.02 9.51 -5.95
N ALA A 35 -0.46 8.93 -4.89
CA ALA A 35 -0.82 7.60 -4.41
C ALA A 35 -2.30 7.51 -4.01
N LEU A 36 -2.83 8.55 -3.34
CA LEU A 36 -4.26 8.62 -2.96
C LEU A 36 -5.22 8.68 -4.15
N LYS A 37 -4.75 9.05 -5.35
CA LYS A 37 -5.55 9.09 -6.58
C LYS A 37 -5.58 7.74 -7.32
N ILE A 38 -4.78 6.77 -6.89
CA ILE A 38 -4.75 5.44 -7.49
C ILE A 38 -5.98 4.66 -7.01
N ASN A 39 -6.72 4.07 -7.96
CA ASN A 39 -7.82 3.16 -7.63
C ASN A 39 -7.26 1.81 -7.16
N PHE A 40 -7.22 1.64 -5.84
CA PHE A 40 -6.85 0.39 -5.18
C PHE A 40 -8.06 -0.55 -5.08
N SER A 41 -7.83 -1.86 -5.13
CA SER A 41 -8.87 -2.86 -4.81
C SER A 41 -9.26 -2.82 -3.33
N ALA A 42 -10.37 -3.43 -2.94
CA ALA A 42 -10.85 -3.41 -1.56
C ALA A 42 -9.81 -3.94 -0.56
N ASN A 43 -9.12 -5.04 -0.90
CA ASN A 43 -8.07 -5.63 -0.08
C ASN A 43 -6.86 -4.69 0.05
N GLN A 44 -6.48 -4.03 -1.04
CA GLN A 44 -5.37 -3.08 -1.06
C GLN A 44 -5.66 -1.86 -0.18
N GLN A 45 -6.87 -1.32 -0.26
CA GLN A 45 -7.30 -0.21 0.61
C GLN A 45 -7.27 -0.61 2.09
N LEU A 46 -7.70 -1.83 2.42
CA LEU A 46 -7.64 -2.35 3.78
C LEU A 46 -6.21 -2.37 4.33
N LEU A 47 -5.25 -2.87 3.54
CA LEU A 47 -3.84 -2.93 3.92
C LEU A 47 -3.20 -1.54 4.04
N ILE A 48 -3.52 -0.63 3.12
CA ILE A 48 -3.04 0.76 3.16
C ILE A 48 -3.60 1.48 4.39
N ASN A 49 -4.90 1.35 4.67
CA ASN A 49 -5.52 1.97 5.85
C ASN A 49 -4.90 1.42 7.15
N LYS A 50 -4.68 0.10 7.23
CA LYS A 50 -3.96 -0.50 8.38
C LYS A 50 -2.54 0.05 8.51
N ALA A 51 -1.85 0.31 7.40
CA ALA A 51 -0.48 0.81 7.40
C ALA A 51 -0.36 2.28 7.81
N LEU A 52 -1.39 3.10 7.55
CA LEU A 52 -1.40 4.54 7.83
C LEU A 52 -2.19 4.92 9.10
N SER A 53 -2.78 3.95 9.81
CA SER A 53 -3.47 4.15 11.09
C SER A 53 -2.51 4.41 12.25
#